data_AF-A0A7X7I6S2-F1
#
_entry.id   AF-A0A7X7I6S2-F1
#
_cell.length_a   1.000
_cell.length_b   1.000
_cell.length_c   1.000
_cell.angle_alpha   90.00
_cell.angle_beta   90.00
_cell.angle_gamma   90.00
#
_symmetry.space_group_name_H-M   'P 1'
#
loop_
_entity.id
_entity.type
_entity.pdbx_description
1 polymer ?
#
loop_
_entity_poly.entity_id
_entity_poly.type
_entity_poly.pdbx_seq_one_letter_code
_entity_poly.pdbx_strand_id
1 'polypeptide(L)' 'TKNLSAINHSGNQPWILTFSFSRALQELPLNHWRGKKENVIEAQKIFLHRAHCNSAARSGNYSEAVESAVE' A
#
# COMPACT_ATOMS: atom_id res chain seq x y z
N THR A 1 6.54 -0.49 -1.71
CA THR A 1 5.82 -1.77 -1.53
C THR A 1 6.67 -2.96 -1.95
N LYS A 2 7.10 -3.07 -3.23
CA LYS A 2 8.01 -4.12 -3.72
C LYS A 2 9.20 -4.41 -2.79
N ASN A 3 9.94 -3.39 -2.36
CA ASN A 3 11.12 -3.55 -1.48
C ASN A 3 10.77 -4.18 -0.11
N LEU A 4 9.70 -3.73 0.55
CA LEU A 4 9.27 -4.30 1.83
C LEU A 4 8.90 -5.79 1.68
N SER A 5 8.28 -6.15 0.56
CA SER A 5 7.95 -7.54 0.27
C SER A 5 9.19 -8.38 0.06
N ALA A 6 10.17 -7.89 -0.70
CA ALA A 6 11.43 -8.60 -0.91
C ALA A 6 12.17 -8.86 0.42
N ILE A 7 12.19 -7.87 1.31
CA ILE A 7 12.77 -8.02 2.66
C ILE A 7 12.06 -9.11 3.45
N ASN A 8 10.72 -9.08 3.50
CA ASN A 8 9.92 -10.08 4.23
C ASN A 8 9.90 -11.47 3.56
N HIS A 9 10.22 -11.56 2.26
CA HIS A 9 10.35 -12.82 1.55
C HIS A 9 11.74 -13.47 1.73
N SER A 10 12.74 -12.72 2.22
CA SER A 10 14.13 -13.17 2.33
C SER A 10 14.40 -14.18 3.47
N GLY A 11 13.35 -14.66 4.14
CA GLY A 11 13.44 -15.65 5.21
C GLY A 11 12.99 -15.14 6.57
N ASN A 12 13.13 -15.99 7.60
CA ASN A 12 12.64 -15.68 8.94
C ASN A 12 13.50 -14.59 9.60
N GLN A 13 12.85 -13.52 10.06
CA GLN A 13 13.50 -12.41 10.74
C GLN A 13 13.18 -12.43 12.24
N PRO A 14 14.11 -12.05 13.11
CA PRO A 14 13.88 -12.04 14.57
C PRO A 14 12.89 -10.97 15.03
N TRP A 15 12.54 -10.01 14.18
CA TRP A 15 11.56 -8.95 14.45
C TRP A 15 10.59 -8.76 13.28
N ILE A 16 9.41 -8.20 13.57
CA ILE A 16 8.43 -7.86 12.53
C ILE A 16 8.93 -6.64 11.75
N LEU A 17 9.09 -6.80 10.44
CA LEU A 17 9.44 -5.72 9.53
C LEU A 17 8.17 -5.22 8.85
N THR A 18 7.71 -4.06 9.27
CA THR A 18 6.48 -3.41 8.76
C THR A 18 6.79 -2.01 8.23
N PHE A 19 5.76 -1.30 7.80
CA PHE A 19 5.87 0.04 7.23
C PHE A 19 5.37 1.13 8.18
N SER A 20 6.02 2.29 8.10
CA SER A 20 5.51 3.58 8.55
C SER A 20 5.73 4.56 7.42
N PHE A 21 4.77 4.65 6.50
CA PHE A 21 4.91 5.37 5.23
C PHE A 21 3.99 6.59 5.17
N SER A 22 4.56 7.72 4.78
CA SER A 22 3.80 8.92 4.40
C SER A 22 3.52 8.91 2.90
N ARG A 23 4.45 9.44 2.08
CA ARG A 23 4.26 9.62 0.62
C ARG A 23 3.82 8.33 -0.09
N ALA A 24 4.47 7.21 0.19
CA ALA A 24 4.16 5.93 -0.46
C ALA A 24 2.73 5.39 -0.18
N LEU A 25 2.05 5.94 0.83
CA LEU A 25 0.66 5.61 1.18
C LEU A 25 -0.31 6.74 0.78
N GLN A 26 0.07 8.01 0.93
CA GLN A 26 -0.83 9.16 0.83
C GLN A 26 -0.75 9.94 -0.49
N GLU A 27 0.36 9.89 -1.23
CA GLU A 27 0.56 10.74 -2.42
C GLU A 27 -0.50 10.49 -3.51
N LEU A 28 -0.72 9.22 -3.85
CA LEU A 28 -1.70 8.83 -4.87
C LEU A 28 -3.16 9.20 -4.51
N PRO A 29 -3.67 8.87 -3.30
CA PRO A 29 -5.04 9.27 -2.93
C PRO A 29 -5.18 10.79 -2.77
N LEU A 30 -4.16 11.51 -2.31
CA LEU A 30 -4.20 12.98 -2.27
C LEU A 30 -4.30 13.59 -3.68
N ASN A 31 -3.56 13.04 -4.65
CA ASN A 31 -3.60 13.46 -6.05
C ASN A 31 -4.98 13.23 -6.71
N HIS A 32 -5.72 12.22 -6.26
CA HIS A 32 -7.09 11.96 -6.70
C HIS A 32 -8.11 12.83 -5.96
N TRP A 33 -7.94 12.99 -4.64
CA TRP A 33 -8.82 13.80 -3.82
C TRP A 33 -8.85 15.27 -4.27
N ARG A 34 -7.68 15.87 -4.51
CA ARG A 34 -7.52 17.29 -4.93
C ARG A 34 -8.26 18.30 -4.04
N GLY A 35 -8.52 17.97 -2.78
CA GLY A 35 -9.30 18.81 -1.86
C GLY A 35 -10.81 18.88 -2.17
N LYS A 36 -11.30 18.07 -3.11
CA LYS A 36 -12.69 18.08 -3.59
C LYS A 36 -13.56 17.11 -2.80
N LYS A 37 -14.72 17.56 -2.32
CA LYS A 37 -15.62 16.73 -1.50
C LYS A 37 -16.18 15.55 -2.30
N GLU A 38 -16.46 15.77 -3.58
CA GLU A 38 -16.94 14.76 -4.52
C GLU A 38 -15.96 13.60 -4.73
N ASN A 39 -14.65 13.81 -4.48
CA ASN A 39 -13.61 12.80 -4.69
C ASN A 39 -13.25 12.01 -3.42
N VAL A 40 -13.88 12.29 -2.28
CA VAL A 40 -13.50 11.69 -0.99
C VAL A 40 -13.59 10.17 -1.03
N ILE A 41 -14.70 9.63 -1.53
CA ILE A 41 -14.92 8.17 -1.58
C ILE A 41 -13.88 7.50 -2.48
N GLU A 42 -13.61 8.07 -3.65
CA GLU A 42 -12.64 7.52 -4.59
C GLU A 42 -11.21 7.56 -4.03
N ALA A 43 -10.83 8.67 -3.40
CA ALA A 43 -9.54 8.79 -2.73
C ALA A 43 -9.38 7.81 -1.56
N GLN A 44 -10.47 7.53 -0.81
CA GLN A 44 -10.47 6.53 0.26
C GLN A 44 -10.26 5.12 -0.28
N LYS A 45 -10.89 4.74 -1.40
CA LYS A 45 -10.65 3.44 -2.06
C LYS A 45 -9.19 3.28 -2.46
N ILE A 46 -8.63 4.29 -3.10
CA ILE A 46 -7.21 4.30 -3.50
C ILE A 46 -6.30 4.17 -2.27
N PHE A 47 -6.59 4.91 -1.20
CA PHE A 47 -5.82 4.81 0.04
C PHE A 47 -5.89 3.40 0.64
N LEU A 48 -7.09 2.81 0.70
CA LEU A 48 -7.32 1.45 1.20
C LEU A 48 -6.56 0.42 0.36
N HIS A 49 -6.59 0.55 -0.96
CA HIS A 49 -5.83 -0.30 -1.87
C HIS A 49 -4.32 -0.24 -1.60
N ARG A 50 -3.77 0.97 -1.43
CA ARG A 50 -2.35 1.14 -1.08
C ARG A 50 -2.02 0.54 0.28
N ALA A 51 -2.91 0.67 1.27
CA ALA A 51 -2.76 0.04 2.58
C ALA A 51 -2.77 -1.49 2.47
N HIS A 52 -3.68 -2.06 1.66
CA HIS A 52 -3.75 -3.48 1.38
C HIS A 52 -2.48 -4.00 0.71
N CYS A 53 -1.98 -3.31 -0.32
CA CYS A 53 -0.71 -3.64 -0.97
C CYS A 53 0.47 -3.66 0.01
N ASN A 54 0.55 -2.68 0.91
CA ASN A 54 1.61 -2.63 1.93
C ASN A 54 1.45 -3.70 3.01
N SER A 55 0.22 -4.07 3.36
CA SER A 55 -0.07 -5.21 4.25
C SER A 55 0.38 -6.52 3.62
N ALA A 56 0.08 -6.75 2.33
CA ALA A 56 0.56 -7.90 1.59
C ALA A 56 2.11 -7.93 1.54
N ALA A 57 2.76 -6.78 1.35
CA ALA A 57 4.21 -6.67 1.38
C ALA A 57 4.82 -6.96 2.76
N ARG A 58 4.17 -6.57 3.86
CA ARG A 58 4.60 -6.95 5.21
C ARG A 58 4.59 -8.48 5.39
N SER A 59 3.66 -9.17 4.75
CA SER A 59 3.58 -10.64 4.77
C SER A 59 4.47 -11.31 3.70
N GLY A 60 5.23 -10.55 2.91
CA GLY A 60 6.06 -11.08 1.82
C GLY A 60 5.27 -11.56 0.59
N ASN A 61 3.97 -11.26 0.52
CA ASN A 61 3.01 -11.79 -0.47
C ASN A 61 2.57 -10.75 -1.49
N TYR A 62 3.23 -9.59 -1.57
CA TYR A 62 2.89 -8.59 -2.57
C TYR A 62 3.26 -9.08 -3.98
N SER A 63 2.36 -8.87 -4.93
CA SER A 63 2.56 -9.20 -6.34
C SER A 63 1.91 -8.14 -7.23
N GLU A 64 2.20 -8.18 -8.53
CA GLU A 64 1.58 -7.28 -9.50
C GLU A 64 0.07 -7.52 -9.65
N ALA A 65 -0.40 -8.74 -9.37
CA ALA A 65 -1.82 -9.05 -9.30
C ALA A 65 -2.51 -8.28 -8.15
N VAL A 66 -1.88 -8.22 -6.98
CA VAL A 66 -2.40 -7.44 -5.84
C VAL A 66 -2.38 -5.94 -6.14
N GLU A 67 -1.37 -5.43 -6.84
CA GLU A 67 -1.31 -4.01 -7.23
C GLU A 67 -2.38 -3.64 -8.27
N SER A 68 -2.72 -4.57 -9.16
CA SER A 68 -3.67 -4.33 -10.26
C SER A 68 -5.13 -4.54 -9.86
N ALA A 69 -5.41 -5.17 -8.72
CA ALA A 69 -6.75 -5.49 -8.23
C ALA A 69 -7.48 -4.27 -7.62
N VAL A 70 -7.45 -3.12 -8.30
CA VAL A 70 -8.18 -1.92 -7.88
C VAL A 70 -9.69 -2.18 -8.02
N GLU A 71 -10.40 -2.33 -6.90
CA GLU A 71 -11.88 -2.33 -6.82
C GLU A 71 -12.46 -0.94 -6.45
#